data_AF-A0A8K0RJK6-F1
#
_entry.id   AF-A0A8K0RJK6-F1
#
_cell.length_a   1.000
_cell.length_b   1.000
_cell.length_c   1.000
_cell.angle_alpha   90.00
_cell.angle_beta   90.00
_cell.angle_gamma   90.00
#
_symmetry.space_group_name_H-M   'P 1'
#
loop_
_entity.id
_entity.type
_entity.pdbx_description
1 polymer ?
#
loop_
_entity_poly.entity_id
_entity_poly.type
_entity_poly.pdbx_seq_one_letter_code
_entity_poly.pdbx_strand_id
1 'polypeptide(L)'
;MPGLVTRNGPAVSLVFDQDIILSEEGTNGLAITVIGAVEEDGSKHVTEIHVPAEICNKSAYLQGLVDASDDKSEITLGDASSKEDFHDKEGTVVWLAHLQGLTQQRMQELGLWEISLLGVWYAIYYWELHQDKQVKENLKEWFDNWYDTSMAGIIMSIYVARALAYPCYLFNHATGYARVTKYLAYNHVGHVKERPPKGFKGPKHLHIGEREFVGPLNHARGGLRNSLHKSLYSRVGRILRSETSYCDCWDATIGRYQYALTKCEAWPVDDVLLSSSISQIVNRLKGFKYDYTPKCQRCRNHDWETIVLRAQSNTNGYFNGICLDCQDRSKPRGDSIDDEYEKHNSSEGGRWDTRCRIKHGQPTWYISWLGRPDIREKILRPDGYRAPDDE
;
A
#
# COMPACT_ATOMS: atom_id res chain seq x y z
N MET A 1 25.84 -40.47 -37.43
CA MET A 1 25.87 -40.27 -35.97
C MET A 1 25.17 -38.95 -35.67
N PRO A 2 24.12 -38.92 -34.83
CA PRO A 2 23.45 -37.68 -34.45
C PRO A 2 24.36 -36.89 -33.51
N GLY A 3 24.57 -35.61 -33.82
CA GLY A 3 25.36 -34.68 -33.01
C GLY A 3 24.70 -34.39 -31.67
N LEU A 4 25.46 -34.58 -30.60
CA LEU A 4 25.18 -34.02 -29.28
C LEU A 4 25.16 -32.50 -29.41
N VAL A 5 23.96 -31.93 -29.31
CA VAL A 5 23.77 -30.49 -29.14
C VAL A 5 24.18 -30.18 -27.70
N THR A 6 25.42 -29.71 -27.51
CA THR A 6 25.87 -29.09 -26.26
C THR A 6 25.05 -27.83 -26.04
N ARG A 7 24.12 -27.88 -25.08
CA ARG A 7 23.44 -26.70 -24.52
C ARG A 7 24.48 -25.89 -23.72
N ASN A 8 25.21 -25.01 -24.40
CA ASN A 8 26.08 -24.02 -23.76
C ASN A 8 25.21 -22.90 -23.17
N GLY A 9 24.64 -23.16 -21.99
CA GLY A 9 24.25 -22.10 -21.07
C GLY A 9 25.47 -21.63 -20.29
N PRO A 10 25.54 -20.35 -19.85
CA PRO A 10 26.58 -19.91 -18.92
C PRO A 10 26.55 -20.79 -17.67
N ALA A 11 27.73 -21.21 -17.20
CA ALA A 11 27.87 -22.01 -15.99
C ALA A 11 27.27 -21.23 -14.81
N VAL A 12 26.28 -21.83 -14.15
CA VAL A 12 25.69 -21.28 -12.93
C VAL A 12 26.59 -21.69 -11.77
N SER A 13 27.11 -20.72 -11.02
CA SER A 13 27.92 -20.98 -9.82
C SER A 13 27.01 -21.14 -8.61
N LEU A 14 27.19 -22.17 -7.79
CA LEU A 14 26.46 -22.30 -6.52
C LEU A 14 27.28 -21.67 -5.39
N VAL A 15 26.64 -20.83 -4.59
CA VAL A 15 27.22 -20.18 -3.41
C VAL A 15 26.48 -20.68 -2.18
N PHE A 16 27.18 -21.28 -1.23
CA PHE A 16 26.57 -21.77 0.01
C PHE A 16 26.42 -20.63 1.01
N ASP A 17 25.21 -20.43 1.49
CA ASP A 17 24.89 -19.54 2.59
C ASP A 17 25.11 -20.24 3.94
N GLN A 18 25.01 -19.46 5.03
CA GLN A 18 24.97 -20.02 6.38
C GLN A 18 23.72 -20.87 6.58
N ASP A 19 23.90 -22.07 7.14
CA ASP A 19 22.83 -22.99 7.49
C ASP A 19 21.89 -22.39 8.54
N ILE A 20 20.61 -22.74 8.42
CA ILE A 20 19.55 -22.25 9.31
C ILE A 20 19.01 -23.43 10.11
N ILE A 21 19.14 -23.37 11.42
CA ILE A 21 18.65 -24.42 12.32
C ILE A 21 17.35 -23.94 12.98
N LEU A 22 16.24 -24.56 12.58
CA LEU A 22 14.92 -24.32 13.18
C LEU A 22 14.61 -25.30 14.31
N SER A 23 15.29 -26.44 14.37
CA SER A 23 15.16 -27.44 15.44
C SER A 23 15.96 -27.09 16.71
N GLU A 24 15.54 -27.66 17.84
CA GLU A 24 16.40 -27.76 19.03
C GLU A 24 17.42 -28.90 18.83
N GLU A 25 18.58 -28.81 19.47
CA GLU A 25 19.63 -29.83 19.36
C GLU A 25 19.12 -31.22 19.79
N GLY A 26 19.26 -32.23 18.92
CA GLY A 26 19.02 -33.64 19.25
C GLY A 26 17.74 -34.29 18.70
N THR A 27 16.92 -33.60 17.90
CA THR A 27 15.81 -34.22 17.15
C THR A 27 16.31 -34.85 15.84
N ASN A 28 15.66 -35.93 15.38
CA ASN A 28 15.94 -36.50 14.06
C ASN A 28 15.61 -35.43 13.00
N GLY A 29 16.65 -34.91 12.36
CA GLY A 29 16.54 -33.78 11.43
C GLY A 29 16.20 -34.21 10.01
N LEU A 30 15.43 -33.36 9.34
CA LEU A 30 15.34 -33.29 7.88
C LEU A 30 16.15 -32.08 7.43
N ALA A 31 17.04 -32.28 6.47
CA ALA A 31 17.73 -31.21 5.77
C ALA A 31 16.90 -30.78 4.55
N ILE A 32 16.55 -29.49 4.49
CA ILE A 32 15.85 -28.90 3.35
C ILE A 32 16.82 -27.95 2.65
N THR A 33 17.30 -28.36 1.47
CA THR A 33 18.17 -27.54 0.62
C THR A 33 17.32 -26.59 -0.23
N VAL A 34 17.43 -25.29 0.00
CA VAL A 34 16.73 -24.25 -0.77
C VAL A 34 17.68 -23.66 -1.81
N ILE A 35 17.28 -23.75 -3.08
CA ILE A 35 18.04 -23.18 -4.20
C ILE A 35 17.38 -21.87 -4.63
N GLY A 36 18.12 -20.77 -4.42
CA GLY A 36 17.72 -19.41 -4.75
C GLY A 36 17.68 -19.10 -6.25
N ALA A 37 17.18 -17.91 -6.57
CA ALA A 37 17.19 -17.40 -7.94
C ALA A 37 18.64 -17.18 -8.44
N VAL A 38 18.79 -17.15 -9.77
CA VAL A 38 20.06 -16.71 -10.37
C VAL A 38 20.22 -15.21 -10.14
N GLU A 39 21.33 -14.82 -9.53
CA GLU A 39 21.72 -13.42 -9.30
C GLU A 39 22.32 -12.78 -10.56
N GLU A 40 22.57 -11.46 -10.52
CA GLU A 40 23.11 -10.71 -11.66
C GLU A 40 24.51 -11.18 -12.07
N ASP A 41 25.28 -11.76 -11.14
CA ASP A 41 26.60 -12.34 -11.39
C ASP A 41 26.54 -13.78 -11.93
N GLY A 42 25.33 -14.33 -12.10
CA GLY A 42 25.11 -15.70 -12.57
C GLY A 42 25.23 -16.78 -11.49
N SER A 43 25.39 -16.39 -10.22
CA SER A 43 25.40 -17.33 -9.10
C SER A 43 23.99 -17.67 -8.60
N LYS A 44 23.85 -18.79 -7.90
CA LYS A 44 22.67 -19.15 -7.11
C LYS A 44 23.10 -19.42 -5.68
N HIS A 45 22.38 -18.84 -4.74
CA HIS A 45 22.58 -19.13 -3.34
C HIS A 45 21.87 -20.44 -2.96
N VAL A 46 22.57 -21.29 -2.21
CA VAL A 46 22.07 -22.55 -1.68
C VAL A 46 22.08 -22.42 -0.16
N THR A 47 20.94 -22.64 0.48
CA THR A 47 20.80 -22.61 1.94
C THR A 47 20.30 -23.96 2.42
N GLU A 48 20.98 -24.56 3.38
CA GLU A 48 20.49 -25.73 4.07
C GLU A 48 19.68 -25.30 5.31
N ILE A 49 18.45 -25.80 5.42
CA ILE A 49 17.55 -25.52 6.54
C ILE A 49 17.30 -26.83 7.28
N HIS A 50 17.77 -26.91 8.52
CA HIS A 50 17.55 -28.07 9.37
C HIS A 50 16.26 -27.90 10.16
N VAL A 51 15.34 -28.85 9.97
CA VAL A 51 14.02 -28.89 10.62
C VAL A 51 13.77 -30.25 11.26
N PRO A 52 12.88 -30.35 12.26
CA PRO A 52 12.46 -31.67 12.77
C PRO A 52 11.72 -32.45 11.68
N ALA A 53 12.00 -33.75 11.54
CA ALA A 53 11.37 -34.60 10.53
C ALA A 53 9.82 -34.65 10.67
N GLU A 54 9.28 -34.40 11.86
CA GLU A 54 7.85 -34.36 12.11
C GLU A 54 7.13 -33.23 11.36
N ILE A 55 7.85 -32.24 10.82
CA ILE A 55 7.27 -31.15 10.03
C ILE A 55 6.56 -31.67 8.78
N CYS A 56 7.00 -32.81 8.22
CA CYS A 56 6.38 -33.44 7.05
C CYS A 56 4.93 -33.86 7.34
N ASN A 57 4.62 -34.26 8.57
CA ASN A 57 3.25 -34.60 8.98
C ASN A 57 2.31 -33.38 8.94
N LYS A 58 2.86 -32.16 8.94
CA LYS A 58 2.09 -30.91 8.91
C LYS A 58 1.93 -30.33 7.50
N SER A 59 2.61 -30.89 6.49
CA SER A 59 2.48 -30.44 5.10
C SER A 59 2.52 -31.62 4.14
N ALA A 60 1.38 -31.89 3.49
CA ALA A 60 1.28 -32.92 2.46
C ALA A 60 2.26 -32.69 1.29
N TYR A 61 2.62 -31.43 1.02
CA TYR A 61 3.63 -31.09 0.03
C TYR A 61 5.03 -31.58 0.45
N LEU A 62 5.47 -31.27 1.68
CA LEU A 62 6.75 -31.76 2.20
C LEU A 62 6.77 -33.29 2.32
N GLN A 63 5.66 -33.89 2.78
CA GLN A 63 5.53 -35.35 2.83
C GLN A 63 5.68 -35.97 1.43
N GLY A 64 5.02 -35.41 0.41
CA GLY A 64 5.13 -35.89 -0.96
C GLY A 64 6.55 -35.78 -1.53
N LEU A 65 7.29 -34.72 -1.18
CA LEU A 65 8.71 -34.59 -1.56
C LEU A 65 9.59 -35.63 -0.88
N VAL A 66 9.42 -35.83 0.43
CA VAL A 66 10.16 -36.86 1.18
C VAL A 66 9.83 -38.25 0.64
N ASP A 67 8.57 -38.54 0.35
CA ASP A 67 8.13 -39.83 -0.19
C ASP A 67 8.73 -40.11 -1.58
N ALA A 68 8.92 -39.06 -2.40
CA ALA A 68 9.55 -39.15 -3.70
C ALA A 68 11.08 -39.16 -3.67
N SER A 69 11.72 -38.72 -2.57
CA SER A 69 13.18 -38.70 -2.41
C SER A 69 13.74 -40.09 -2.13
N ASP A 70 14.92 -40.40 -2.67
CA ASP A 70 15.67 -41.62 -2.33
C ASP A 70 16.22 -41.54 -0.90
N ASP A 71 16.64 -40.34 -0.46
CA ASP A 71 17.05 -40.05 0.91
C ASP A 71 15.90 -39.41 1.69
N LYS A 72 15.38 -40.09 2.70
CA LYS A 72 14.27 -39.59 3.52
C LYS A 72 14.68 -38.49 4.50
N SER A 73 15.98 -38.27 4.67
CA SER A 73 16.55 -37.24 5.56
C SER A 73 16.93 -35.96 4.83
N GLU A 74 16.84 -35.91 3.50
CA GLU A 74 17.17 -34.74 2.70
C GLU A 74 16.15 -34.52 1.57
N ILE A 75 15.71 -33.26 1.40
CA ILE A 75 14.92 -32.83 0.24
C ILE A 75 15.46 -31.50 -0.31
N THR A 76 15.24 -31.27 -1.59
CA THR A 76 15.61 -30.01 -2.27
C THR A 76 14.38 -29.26 -2.74
N LEU A 77 14.34 -27.95 -2.49
CA LEU A 77 13.35 -27.01 -2.99
C LEU A 77 14.00 -26.12 -4.07
N GLY A 78 13.49 -26.25 -5.29
CA GLY A 78 14.04 -25.62 -6.50
C GLY A 78 14.98 -26.54 -7.28
N ASP A 79 15.41 -26.09 -8.46
CA ASP A 79 16.26 -26.88 -9.34
C ASP A 79 17.53 -26.09 -9.71
N ALA A 80 18.70 -26.65 -9.37
CA ALA A 80 20.00 -26.08 -9.70
C ALA A 80 20.16 -25.83 -11.21
N SER A 81 19.60 -26.71 -12.04
CA SER A 81 19.71 -26.68 -13.50
C SER A 81 18.66 -25.77 -14.18
N SER A 82 17.55 -25.47 -13.50
CA SER A 82 16.48 -24.61 -14.02
C SER A 82 16.75 -23.14 -13.73
N LYS A 83 16.52 -22.26 -14.72
CA LYS A 83 16.54 -20.81 -14.49
C LYS A 83 15.22 -20.25 -13.95
N GLU A 84 14.16 -21.06 -14.00
CA GLU A 84 12.80 -20.62 -13.71
C GLU A 84 12.26 -21.19 -12.41
N ASP A 85 12.79 -22.33 -11.96
CA ASP A 85 12.39 -23.03 -10.74
C ASP A 85 13.35 -22.72 -9.59
N PHE A 86 12.97 -21.73 -8.79
CA PHE A 86 13.73 -21.28 -7.64
C PHE A 86 12.80 -21.02 -6.46
N HIS A 87 13.35 -21.13 -5.27
CA HIS A 87 12.65 -20.81 -4.05
C HIS A 87 13.29 -19.61 -3.36
N ASP A 88 12.46 -18.74 -2.82
CA ASP A 88 12.91 -17.63 -2.00
C ASP A 88 13.23 -18.14 -0.59
N LYS A 89 14.48 -17.98 -0.20
CA LYS A 89 15.01 -18.40 1.10
C LYS A 89 14.20 -17.81 2.25
N GLU A 90 13.99 -16.50 2.26
CA GLU A 90 13.35 -15.80 3.39
C GLU A 90 11.91 -16.27 3.57
N GLY A 91 11.13 -16.31 2.48
CA GLY A 91 9.75 -16.79 2.51
C GLY A 91 9.64 -18.26 2.91
N THR A 92 10.60 -19.09 2.46
CA THR A 92 10.65 -20.51 2.84
C THR A 92 10.91 -20.69 4.33
N VAL A 93 11.86 -19.94 4.90
CA VAL A 93 12.18 -20.02 6.33
C VAL A 93 10.98 -19.59 7.18
N VAL A 94 10.28 -18.51 6.81
CA VAL A 94 9.06 -18.08 7.52
C VAL A 94 7.99 -19.17 7.45
N TRP A 95 7.75 -19.74 6.27
CA TRP A 95 6.76 -20.80 6.11
C TRP A 95 7.08 -22.03 6.99
N LEU A 96 8.32 -22.50 6.97
CA LEU A 96 8.77 -23.62 7.80
C LEU A 96 8.72 -23.31 9.30
N ALA A 97 9.11 -22.10 9.71
CA ALA A 97 9.04 -21.65 11.10
C ALA A 97 7.61 -21.70 11.65
N HIS A 98 6.63 -21.24 10.86
CA HIS A 98 5.22 -21.30 11.24
C HIS A 98 4.68 -22.73 11.23
N LEU A 99 5.06 -23.56 10.26
CA LEU A 99 4.69 -24.98 10.27
C LEU A 99 5.22 -25.70 11.51
N GLN A 100 6.46 -25.46 11.89
CA GLN A 100 7.04 -26.04 13.10
C GLN A 100 6.32 -25.55 14.36
N GLY A 101 5.76 -24.34 14.33
CA GLY A 101 5.11 -23.70 15.47
C GLY A 101 6.10 -22.95 16.35
N LEU A 102 7.13 -22.36 15.74
CA LEU A 102 8.11 -21.54 16.48
C LEU A 102 7.42 -20.36 17.18
N THR A 103 7.91 -20.02 18.36
CA THR A 103 7.43 -18.86 19.10
C THR A 103 7.88 -17.56 18.43
N GLN A 104 7.14 -16.46 18.66
CA GLN A 104 7.51 -15.14 18.16
C GLN A 104 8.93 -14.72 18.60
N GLN A 105 9.32 -15.03 19.84
CA GLN A 105 10.68 -14.79 20.34
C GLN A 105 11.73 -15.54 19.51
N ARG A 106 11.50 -16.83 19.23
CA ARG A 106 12.45 -17.60 18.43
C ARG A 106 12.54 -17.08 16.98
N MET A 107 11.40 -16.68 16.40
CA MET A 107 11.39 -16.05 15.08
C MET A 107 12.19 -14.73 15.07
N GLN A 108 12.13 -13.94 16.14
CA GLN A 108 12.95 -12.74 16.29
C GLN A 108 14.45 -13.07 16.38
N GLU A 109 14.84 -14.05 17.18
CA GLU A 109 16.25 -14.48 17.30
C GLU A 109 16.83 -14.95 15.96
N LEU A 110 15.98 -15.54 15.10
CA LEU A 110 16.33 -15.97 13.75
C LEU A 110 16.30 -14.84 12.71
N GLY A 111 15.98 -13.60 13.11
CA GLY A 111 15.92 -12.44 12.22
C GLY A 111 14.74 -12.45 11.26
N LEU A 112 13.66 -13.20 11.56
CA LEU A 112 12.51 -13.33 10.66
C LEU A 112 11.62 -12.09 10.64
N TRP A 113 11.88 -11.09 11.48
CA TRP A 113 11.18 -9.81 11.48
C TRP A 113 11.89 -8.75 10.63
N GLU A 114 13.09 -9.06 10.14
CA GLU A 114 14.00 -8.20 9.39
C GLU A 114 14.14 -8.64 7.93
N ILE A 115 13.39 -9.65 7.51
CA ILE A 115 13.43 -10.15 6.13
C ILE A 115 12.94 -9.09 5.14
N SER A 116 13.33 -9.24 3.87
CA SER A 116 12.89 -8.34 2.82
C SER A 116 11.37 -8.41 2.57
N LEU A 117 10.83 -7.34 1.99
CA LEU A 117 9.44 -7.33 1.51
C LEU A 117 9.20 -8.39 0.42
N LEU A 118 10.24 -8.80 -0.33
CA LEU A 118 10.13 -9.91 -1.28
C LEU A 118 9.88 -11.23 -0.53
N GLY A 119 10.64 -11.47 0.54
CA GLY A 119 10.45 -12.61 1.43
C GLY A 119 9.04 -12.66 2.04
N VAL A 120 8.46 -11.53 2.42
CA VAL A 120 7.05 -11.47 2.90
C VAL A 120 6.07 -11.96 1.84
N TRP A 121 6.26 -11.55 0.59
CA TRP A 121 5.41 -12.00 -0.51
C TRP A 121 5.55 -13.50 -0.77
N TYR A 122 6.76 -14.04 -0.65
CA TYR A 122 6.99 -15.48 -0.77
C TYR A 122 6.45 -16.26 0.42
N ALA A 123 6.51 -15.75 1.64
CA ALA A 123 5.88 -16.36 2.80
C ALA A 123 4.36 -16.50 2.62
N ILE A 124 3.70 -15.44 2.13
CA ILE A 124 2.27 -15.46 1.76
C ILE A 124 2.02 -16.53 0.69
N TYR A 125 2.82 -16.52 -0.38
CA TYR A 125 2.66 -17.43 -1.50
C TYR A 125 2.83 -18.90 -1.10
N TYR A 126 3.88 -19.25 -0.35
CA TYR A 126 4.12 -20.63 0.07
C TYR A 126 3.04 -21.15 1.00
N TRP A 127 2.53 -20.30 1.91
CA TRP A 127 1.39 -20.69 2.74
C TRP A 127 0.15 -20.96 1.89
N GLU A 128 -0.17 -20.06 0.96
CA GLU A 128 -1.36 -20.23 0.12
C GLU A 128 -1.27 -21.45 -0.82
N LEU A 129 -0.08 -21.74 -1.34
CA LEU A 129 0.14 -22.83 -2.27
C LEU A 129 0.16 -24.20 -1.59
N HIS A 130 0.77 -24.31 -0.41
CA HIS A 130 1.12 -25.61 0.18
C HIS A 130 0.31 -25.97 1.44
N GLN A 131 -0.55 -25.06 1.94
CA GLN A 131 -1.30 -25.25 3.19
C GLN A 131 -2.82 -25.11 3.00
N ASP A 132 -3.52 -24.60 4.03
CA ASP A 132 -4.98 -24.50 4.14
C ASP A 132 -5.59 -23.20 3.58
N LYS A 133 -4.76 -22.36 2.93
CA LYS A 133 -5.12 -21.02 2.43
C LYS A 133 -5.56 -20.02 3.51
N GLN A 134 -5.47 -20.36 4.80
CA GLN A 134 -5.75 -19.45 5.91
C GLN A 134 -4.51 -18.61 6.25
N VAL A 135 -3.95 -17.94 5.23
CA VAL A 135 -2.69 -17.19 5.35
C VAL A 135 -2.80 -16.13 6.44
N LYS A 136 -3.93 -15.43 6.48
CA LYS A 136 -4.17 -14.33 7.42
C LYS A 136 -4.17 -14.84 8.86
N GLU A 137 -4.87 -15.92 9.15
CA GLU A 137 -5.02 -16.47 10.49
C GLU A 137 -3.67 -16.96 11.04
N ASN A 138 -2.83 -17.53 10.17
CA ASN A 138 -1.57 -18.16 10.57
C ASN A 138 -0.38 -17.20 10.62
N LEU A 139 -0.31 -16.21 9.72
CA LEU A 139 0.87 -15.33 9.58
C LEU A 139 0.64 -13.92 10.12
N LYS A 140 -0.57 -13.57 10.58
CA LYS A 140 -0.88 -12.18 10.98
C LYS A 140 0.01 -11.65 12.10
N GLU A 141 0.19 -12.39 13.19
CA GLU A 141 0.97 -11.91 14.34
C GLU A 141 2.44 -11.66 13.94
N TRP A 142 3.02 -12.59 13.17
CA TRP A 142 4.35 -12.41 12.60
C TRP A 142 4.43 -11.19 11.68
N PHE A 143 3.45 -10.99 10.80
CA PHE A 143 3.43 -9.83 9.90
C PHE A 143 3.35 -8.51 10.67
N ASP A 144 2.57 -8.45 11.75
CA ASP A 144 2.48 -7.27 12.61
C ASP A 144 3.87 -6.95 13.23
N ASN A 145 4.57 -7.98 13.75
CA ASN A 145 5.94 -7.82 14.30
C ASN A 145 6.98 -7.45 13.23
N TRP A 146 6.91 -8.09 12.06
CA TRP A 146 7.76 -7.77 10.91
C TRP A 146 7.51 -6.32 10.46
N TYR A 147 6.25 -5.88 10.38
CA TYR A 147 5.92 -4.52 9.96
C TYR A 147 6.52 -3.50 10.93
N ASP A 148 6.30 -3.69 12.23
CA ASP A 148 6.79 -2.75 13.24
C ASP A 148 8.32 -2.71 13.30
N THR A 149 9.00 -3.83 13.04
CA THR A 149 10.46 -3.94 13.03
C THR A 149 11.06 -3.41 11.73
N SER A 150 10.71 -4.04 10.59
CA SER A 150 11.28 -3.74 9.28
C SER A 150 10.85 -2.39 8.70
N MET A 151 9.67 -1.87 9.07
CA MET A 151 9.17 -0.59 8.55
C MET A 151 9.40 0.59 9.52
N ALA A 152 10.03 0.35 10.67
CA ALA A 152 10.48 1.40 11.56
C ALA A 152 11.56 2.25 10.88
N GLY A 153 11.37 3.58 10.89
CA GLY A 153 12.35 4.51 10.32
C GLY A 153 12.50 4.50 8.78
N ILE A 154 11.90 3.53 8.08
CA ILE A 154 11.99 3.45 6.62
C ILE A 154 11.30 4.63 5.94
N ILE A 155 12.05 5.31 5.08
CA ILE A 155 11.51 6.31 4.15
C ILE A 155 10.73 5.57 3.06
N MET A 156 9.42 5.80 3.04
CA MET A 156 8.52 5.17 2.09
C MET A 156 8.88 5.57 0.65
N SER A 157 9.12 4.60 -0.24
CA SER A 157 9.24 4.84 -1.68
C SER A 157 7.94 4.44 -2.39
N ILE A 158 7.76 4.88 -3.65
CA ILE A 158 6.59 4.45 -4.44
C ILE A 158 6.58 2.93 -4.63
N TYR A 159 7.74 2.32 -4.88
CA TYR A 159 7.85 0.88 -5.08
C TYR A 159 7.47 0.10 -3.82
N VAL A 160 8.00 0.51 -2.66
CA VAL A 160 7.69 -0.10 -1.37
C VAL A 160 6.20 0.06 -1.05
N ALA A 161 5.64 1.26 -1.19
CA ALA A 161 4.23 1.49 -0.88
C ALA A 161 3.28 0.67 -1.77
N ARG A 162 3.62 0.46 -3.04
CA ARG A 162 2.82 -0.38 -3.95
C ARG A 162 2.88 -1.86 -3.57
N ALA A 163 4.06 -2.36 -3.21
CA ALA A 163 4.28 -3.76 -2.81
C ALA A 163 3.75 -4.07 -1.41
N LEU A 164 3.74 -3.09 -0.51
CA LEU A 164 3.29 -3.26 0.87
C LEU A 164 1.76 -3.14 1.03
N ALA A 165 1.06 -2.62 0.01
CA ALA A 165 -0.38 -2.46 0.03
C ALA A 165 -1.12 -3.80 0.22
N TYR A 166 -0.79 -4.82 -0.58
CA TYR A 166 -1.46 -6.11 -0.51
C TYR A 166 -1.24 -6.84 0.82
N PRO A 167 0.00 -7.01 1.33
CA PRO A 167 0.21 -7.60 2.66
C PRO A 167 -0.55 -6.86 3.78
N CYS A 168 -0.51 -5.52 3.78
CA CYS A 168 -1.25 -4.75 4.79
C CYS A 168 -2.78 -4.97 4.71
N TYR A 169 -3.32 -5.12 3.50
CA TYR A 169 -4.74 -5.43 3.29
C TYR A 169 -5.06 -6.86 3.75
N LEU A 170 -4.29 -7.86 3.28
CA LEU A 170 -4.45 -9.28 3.59
C LEU A 170 -4.46 -9.53 5.10
N PHE A 171 -3.49 -8.97 5.82
CA PHE A 171 -3.34 -9.14 7.27
C PHE A 171 -4.19 -8.19 8.12
N ASN A 172 -5.08 -7.42 7.49
CA ASN A 172 -5.92 -6.44 8.15
C ASN A 172 -5.12 -5.45 9.02
N HIS A 173 -3.93 -5.05 8.55
CA HIS A 173 -3.02 -4.16 9.25
C HIS A 173 -3.39 -2.69 8.96
N ALA A 174 -4.38 -2.17 9.70
CA ALA A 174 -5.03 -0.88 9.42
C ALA A 174 -4.06 0.31 9.35
N THR A 175 -3.15 0.44 10.32
CA THR A 175 -2.19 1.56 10.37
C THR A 175 -1.28 1.55 9.16
N GLY A 176 -0.76 0.37 8.81
CA GLY A 176 0.12 0.20 7.65
C GLY A 176 -0.60 0.45 6.34
N TYR A 177 -1.82 -0.09 6.17
CA TYR A 177 -2.62 0.12 4.97
C TYR A 177 -2.98 1.59 4.76
N ALA A 178 -3.35 2.30 5.82
CA ALA A 178 -3.59 3.74 5.77
C ALA A 178 -2.31 4.51 5.42
N ARG A 179 -1.17 4.17 6.01
CA ARG A 179 0.13 4.81 5.72
C ARG A 179 0.51 4.67 4.25
N VAL A 180 0.44 3.46 3.69
CA VAL A 180 0.84 3.21 2.29
C VAL A 180 -0.13 3.85 1.30
N THR A 181 -1.43 3.74 1.53
CA THR A 181 -2.44 4.35 0.63
C THR A 181 -2.42 5.88 0.69
N LYS A 182 -2.21 6.47 1.88
CA LYS A 182 -1.95 7.91 2.00
C LYS A 182 -0.71 8.29 1.21
N TYR A 183 0.41 7.60 1.42
CA TYR A 183 1.64 7.92 0.72
C TYR A 183 1.46 7.90 -0.81
N LEU A 184 0.81 6.86 -1.34
CA LEU A 184 0.53 6.75 -2.78
C LEU A 184 -0.38 7.84 -3.31
N ALA A 185 -1.46 8.19 -2.59
CA ALA A 185 -2.37 9.24 -3.01
C ALA A 185 -1.65 10.59 -3.19
N TYR A 186 -0.72 10.91 -2.29
CA TYR A 186 -0.03 12.20 -2.29
C TYR A 186 1.21 12.23 -3.20
N ASN A 187 1.94 11.12 -3.33
CA ASN A 187 3.27 11.12 -3.94
C ASN A 187 3.35 10.47 -5.32
N HIS A 188 2.37 9.64 -5.72
CA HIS A 188 2.39 9.03 -7.04
C HIS A 188 2.03 10.06 -8.12
N VAL A 189 2.57 9.91 -9.34
CA VAL A 189 2.18 10.71 -10.52
C VAL A 189 1.30 9.84 -11.43
N GLY A 190 0.21 10.39 -11.97
CA GLY A 190 -0.74 9.63 -12.78
C GLY A 190 -1.56 8.60 -11.99
N HIS A 191 -1.94 7.51 -12.66
CA HIS A 191 -2.84 6.48 -12.14
C HIS A 191 -2.11 5.49 -11.23
N VAL A 192 -2.66 5.27 -10.02
CA VAL A 192 -2.05 4.35 -9.05
C VAL A 192 -2.55 2.92 -9.29
N LYS A 193 -1.64 1.96 -9.21
CA LYS A 193 -1.94 0.52 -9.18
C LYS A 193 -1.07 -0.16 -8.14
N GLU A 194 -1.60 -1.16 -7.48
CA GLU A 194 -0.81 -2.08 -6.65
C GLU A 194 0.16 -2.89 -7.55
N ARG A 195 1.31 -3.29 -7.02
CA ARG A 195 2.27 -4.16 -7.71
C ARG A 195 3.10 -4.94 -6.69
N PRO A 196 3.39 -6.22 -6.94
CA PRO A 196 4.35 -6.97 -6.13
C PRO A 196 5.76 -6.36 -6.23
N PRO A 197 6.67 -6.71 -5.29
CA PRO A 197 8.06 -6.32 -5.35
C PRO A 197 8.75 -6.88 -6.61
N LYS A 198 9.79 -6.19 -7.09
CA LYS A 198 10.61 -6.68 -8.22
C LYS A 198 11.23 -8.03 -7.81
N GLY A 199 11.16 -9.01 -8.70
CA GLY A 199 11.69 -10.36 -8.46
C GLY A 199 10.62 -11.38 -8.07
N PHE A 200 9.44 -10.94 -7.59
CA PHE A 200 8.36 -11.85 -7.25
C PHE A 200 7.78 -12.52 -8.50
N LYS A 201 7.78 -13.86 -8.53
CA LYS A 201 7.23 -14.67 -9.63
C LYS A 201 5.99 -15.48 -9.25
N GLY A 202 5.38 -15.20 -8.11
CA GLY A 202 4.15 -15.88 -7.69
C GLY A 202 2.92 -15.51 -8.54
N PRO A 203 1.75 -16.08 -8.20
CA PRO A 203 0.59 -16.03 -9.07
C PRO A 203 -0.07 -14.65 -9.07
N LYS A 204 -0.70 -14.30 -10.20
CA LYS A 204 -1.30 -12.98 -10.43
C LYS A 204 -2.52 -12.68 -9.55
N HIS A 205 -3.10 -13.69 -8.90
CA HIS A 205 -4.26 -13.49 -8.04
C HIS A 205 -3.91 -12.92 -6.66
N LEU A 206 -2.63 -12.87 -6.28
CA LEU A 206 -2.15 -12.16 -5.09
C LEU A 206 -2.21 -10.65 -5.32
N HIS A 207 -3.40 -10.08 -5.21
CA HIS A 207 -3.66 -8.66 -5.41
C HIS A 207 -4.91 -8.23 -4.62
N ILE A 208 -5.04 -6.92 -4.43
CA ILE A 208 -6.26 -6.31 -3.90
C ILE A 208 -7.23 -6.04 -5.04
N GLY A 209 -8.51 -6.31 -4.80
CA GLY A 209 -9.57 -6.02 -5.76
C GLY A 209 -9.63 -4.53 -6.15
N GLU A 210 -10.10 -4.26 -7.37
CA GLU A 210 -10.14 -2.89 -7.91
C GLU A 210 -11.02 -1.95 -7.08
N ARG A 211 -12.12 -2.48 -6.53
CA ARG A 211 -13.08 -1.72 -5.70
C ARG A 211 -12.50 -1.39 -4.33
N GLU A 212 -11.59 -2.20 -3.81
CA GLU A 212 -11.00 -2.06 -2.48
C GLU A 212 -9.73 -1.20 -2.48
N PHE A 213 -9.06 -1.07 -3.63
CA PHE A 213 -7.80 -0.31 -3.72
C PHE A 213 -7.77 0.70 -4.85
N VAL A 214 -7.81 0.23 -6.11
CA VAL A 214 -7.51 1.08 -7.28
C VAL A 214 -8.52 2.22 -7.42
N GLY A 215 -9.81 1.91 -7.37
CA GLY A 215 -10.89 2.90 -7.48
C GLY A 215 -10.83 3.94 -6.37
N PRO A 216 -10.93 3.53 -5.08
CA PRO A 216 -10.81 4.44 -3.94
C PRO A 216 -9.57 5.31 -3.96
N LEU A 217 -8.40 4.74 -4.26
CA LEU A 217 -7.15 5.47 -4.20
C LEU A 217 -7.05 6.55 -5.28
N ASN A 218 -7.51 6.26 -6.50
CA ASN A 218 -7.56 7.28 -7.56
C ASN A 218 -8.68 8.31 -7.30
N HIS A 219 -9.78 7.93 -6.65
CA HIS A 219 -10.77 8.90 -6.14
C HIS A 219 -10.13 9.84 -5.12
N ALA A 220 -9.34 9.33 -4.17
CA ALA A 220 -8.63 10.14 -3.19
C ALA A 220 -7.76 11.22 -3.85
N ARG A 221 -7.07 10.85 -4.93
CA ARG A 221 -6.25 11.77 -5.74
C ARG A 221 -7.08 12.84 -6.41
N GLY A 222 -8.21 12.48 -7.01
CA GLY A 222 -9.17 13.44 -7.54
C GLY A 222 -9.66 14.42 -6.46
N GLY A 223 -9.95 13.92 -5.26
CA GLY A 223 -10.32 14.73 -4.11
C GLY A 223 -9.22 15.71 -3.68
N LEU A 224 -7.97 15.25 -3.62
CA LEU A 224 -6.80 16.10 -3.31
C LEU A 224 -6.61 17.20 -4.35
N ARG A 225 -6.68 16.85 -5.65
CA ARG A 225 -6.65 17.82 -6.76
C ARG A 225 -7.74 18.88 -6.59
N ASN A 226 -8.96 18.45 -6.34
CA ASN A 226 -10.10 19.35 -6.17
C ASN A 226 -9.94 20.24 -4.93
N SER A 227 -9.45 19.70 -3.81
CA SER A 227 -9.18 20.45 -2.58
C SER A 227 -8.14 21.55 -2.81
N LEU A 228 -7.03 21.21 -3.49
CA LEU A 228 -5.97 22.15 -3.83
C LEU A 228 -6.47 23.25 -4.78
N HIS A 229 -7.12 22.86 -5.87
CA HIS A 229 -7.69 23.78 -6.87
C HIS A 229 -8.68 24.75 -6.21
N LYS A 230 -9.67 24.23 -5.46
CA LYS A 230 -10.67 25.07 -4.78
C LYS A 230 -10.01 26.03 -3.78
N SER A 231 -9.02 25.57 -3.02
CA SER A 231 -8.36 26.40 -2.03
C SER A 231 -7.56 27.54 -2.67
N LEU A 232 -6.89 27.30 -3.79
CA LEU A 232 -6.09 28.33 -4.48
C LEU A 232 -6.93 29.33 -5.28
N TYR A 233 -8.06 28.90 -5.86
CA TYR A 233 -8.79 29.69 -6.86
C TYR A 233 -10.16 30.21 -6.40
N SER A 234 -10.69 29.76 -5.25
CA SER A 234 -12.00 30.23 -4.76
C SER A 234 -12.08 31.76 -4.58
N ARG A 235 -11.01 32.39 -4.08
CA ARG A 235 -10.95 33.85 -3.90
C ARG A 235 -10.92 34.58 -5.24
N VAL A 236 -10.15 34.08 -6.20
CA VAL A 236 -10.10 34.60 -7.58
C VAL A 236 -11.50 34.55 -8.19
N GLY A 237 -12.18 33.41 -8.10
CA GLY A 237 -13.54 33.25 -8.60
C GLY A 237 -14.55 34.21 -7.92
N ARG A 238 -14.41 34.48 -6.62
CA ARG A 238 -15.25 35.47 -5.93
C ARG A 238 -15.02 36.87 -6.48
N ILE A 239 -13.77 37.29 -6.66
CA ILE A 239 -13.44 38.61 -7.19
C ILE A 239 -14.04 38.78 -8.59
N LEU A 240 -13.83 37.79 -9.46
CA LEU A 240 -14.33 37.82 -10.84
C LEU A 240 -15.86 37.87 -10.95
N ARG A 241 -16.59 37.19 -10.05
CA ARG A 241 -18.06 37.14 -10.12
C ARG A 241 -18.74 38.37 -9.52
N SER A 242 -18.18 38.94 -8.46
CA SER A 242 -18.93 39.91 -7.64
C SER A 242 -18.15 41.15 -7.23
N GLU A 243 -16.85 41.26 -7.52
CA GLU A 243 -16.03 42.36 -7.02
C GLU A 243 -15.32 43.17 -8.11
N THR A 244 -15.50 42.83 -9.39
CA THR A 244 -14.85 43.52 -10.52
C THR A 244 -15.30 44.96 -10.69
N SER A 245 -16.55 45.29 -10.36
CA SER A 245 -17.09 46.66 -10.42
C SER A 245 -16.60 47.58 -9.30
N TYR A 246 -15.88 47.04 -8.31
CA TYR A 246 -15.52 47.80 -7.11
C TYR A 246 -14.19 48.54 -7.19
N CYS A 247 -13.33 48.24 -8.18
CA CYS A 247 -12.07 48.96 -8.42
C CYS A 247 -11.46 48.55 -9.76
N ASP A 248 -10.68 49.43 -10.39
CA ASP A 248 -10.07 49.11 -11.69
C ASP A 248 -8.76 48.30 -11.61
N CYS A 249 -8.29 47.94 -10.41
CA CYS A 249 -7.02 47.21 -10.22
C CYS A 249 -7.18 45.73 -9.87
N TRP A 250 -8.39 45.17 -9.97
CA TRP A 250 -8.66 43.76 -9.65
C TRP A 250 -7.90 42.80 -10.58
N ASP A 251 -7.77 43.18 -11.84
CA ASP A 251 -7.15 42.42 -12.93
C ASP A 251 -5.65 42.25 -12.68
N ALA A 252 -4.94 43.34 -12.37
CA ALA A 252 -3.53 43.31 -12.00
C ALA A 252 -3.32 42.54 -10.69
N THR A 253 -4.25 42.64 -9.74
CA THR A 253 -4.19 41.93 -8.46
C THR A 253 -4.25 40.41 -8.68
N ILE A 254 -5.20 39.93 -9.48
CA ILE A 254 -5.35 38.50 -9.83
C ILE A 254 -4.19 38.04 -10.73
N GLY A 255 -3.84 38.82 -11.74
CA GLY A 255 -2.77 38.48 -12.68
C GLY A 255 -1.42 38.32 -11.98
N ARG A 256 -1.10 39.19 -11.01
CA ARG A 256 0.11 39.07 -10.19
C ARG A 256 0.07 37.86 -9.26
N TYR A 257 -1.10 37.47 -8.79
CA TYR A 257 -1.27 36.28 -7.95
C TYR A 257 -1.02 35.02 -8.77
N GLN A 258 -1.62 34.92 -9.96
CA GLN A 258 -1.39 33.82 -10.88
C GLN A 258 0.07 33.75 -11.32
N TYR A 259 0.68 34.90 -11.65
CA TYR A 259 2.10 35.00 -11.97
C TYR A 259 3.00 34.48 -10.83
N ALA A 260 2.68 34.79 -9.57
CA ALA A 260 3.40 34.27 -8.42
C ALA A 260 3.25 32.73 -8.28
N LEU A 261 2.06 32.18 -8.56
CA LEU A 261 1.87 30.72 -8.61
C LEU A 261 2.64 30.05 -9.77
N THR A 262 2.75 30.74 -10.92
CA THR A 262 3.59 30.27 -12.04
C THR A 262 5.06 30.26 -11.66
N LYS A 263 5.55 31.28 -10.94
CA LYS A 263 6.94 31.34 -10.46
C LYS A 263 7.33 30.20 -9.54
N CYS A 264 6.39 29.69 -8.75
CA CYS A 264 6.60 28.50 -7.93
C CYS A 264 6.10 27.21 -8.60
N GLU A 265 5.95 27.17 -9.93
CA GLU A 265 5.60 25.96 -10.69
C GLU A 265 4.36 25.22 -10.16
N ALA A 266 3.36 25.97 -9.68
CA ALA A 266 2.10 25.44 -9.14
C ALA A 266 0.88 25.85 -9.98
N TRP A 267 1.09 26.57 -11.08
CA TRP A 267 0.04 27.04 -11.97
C TRP A 267 0.21 26.52 -13.40
N PRO A 268 -0.91 26.17 -14.07
CA PRO A 268 -2.21 25.87 -13.47
C PRO A 268 -2.15 24.49 -12.79
N VAL A 269 -2.88 24.31 -11.68
CA VAL A 269 -2.82 23.06 -10.89
C VAL A 269 -3.07 21.82 -11.75
N ASP A 270 -4.00 21.92 -12.70
CA ASP A 270 -4.42 20.80 -13.55
C ASP A 270 -3.31 20.32 -14.49
N ASP A 271 -2.52 21.23 -15.05
CA ASP A 271 -1.41 20.90 -15.96
C ASP A 271 -0.21 20.37 -15.18
N VAL A 272 0.11 21.00 -14.05
CA VAL A 272 1.26 20.59 -13.22
C VAL A 272 1.07 19.19 -12.66
N LEU A 273 -0.18 18.77 -12.39
CA LEU A 273 -0.51 17.42 -11.93
C LEU A 273 -0.28 16.31 -12.97
N LEU A 274 -0.07 16.66 -14.25
CA LEU A 274 0.30 15.69 -15.29
C LEU A 274 1.72 15.15 -15.09
N SER A 275 2.61 15.97 -14.50
CA SER A 275 4.04 15.65 -14.33
C SER A 275 4.51 15.66 -12.87
N SER A 276 3.70 16.17 -11.94
CA SER A 276 4.05 16.33 -10.53
C SER A 276 3.02 15.69 -9.61
N SER A 277 3.47 15.20 -8.46
CA SER A 277 2.60 14.71 -7.40
C SER A 277 1.99 15.84 -6.57
N ILE A 278 0.92 15.55 -5.83
CA ILE A 278 0.29 16.53 -4.93
C ILE A 278 1.31 17.06 -3.92
N SER A 279 2.12 16.19 -3.32
CA SER A 279 3.17 16.59 -2.37
C SER A 279 4.21 17.52 -2.99
N GLN A 280 4.62 17.26 -4.25
CA GLN A 280 5.58 18.13 -4.95
C GLN A 280 5.01 19.53 -5.15
N ILE A 281 3.76 19.63 -5.60
CA ILE A 281 3.09 20.93 -5.79
C ILE A 281 2.95 21.67 -4.46
N VAL A 282 2.46 20.99 -3.42
CA VAL A 282 2.34 21.58 -2.08
C VAL A 282 3.69 22.04 -1.52
N ASN A 283 4.77 21.30 -1.79
CA ASN A 283 6.11 21.72 -1.39
C ASN A 283 6.58 22.96 -2.15
N ARG A 284 6.34 23.06 -3.46
CA ARG A 284 6.68 24.25 -4.24
C ARG A 284 5.93 25.50 -3.77
N LEU A 285 4.68 25.36 -3.34
CA LEU A 285 3.88 26.46 -2.77
C LEU A 285 4.50 27.09 -1.52
N LYS A 286 5.45 26.43 -0.83
CA LYS A 286 6.22 27.03 0.25
C LYS A 286 7.10 28.20 -0.21
N GLY A 287 7.48 28.22 -1.50
CA GLY A 287 8.22 29.30 -2.13
C GLY A 287 7.34 30.44 -2.67
N PHE A 288 6.02 30.37 -2.48
CA PHE A 288 5.11 31.40 -2.96
C PHE A 288 5.38 32.75 -2.28
N LYS A 289 5.46 33.82 -3.08
CA LYS A 289 5.62 35.20 -2.62
C LYS A 289 4.80 36.15 -3.48
N TYR A 290 4.03 37.03 -2.85
CA TYR A 290 3.18 37.99 -3.54
C TYR A 290 3.83 39.39 -3.58
N ASP A 291 4.76 39.59 -4.50
CA ASP A 291 5.52 40.84 -4.64
C ASP A 291 4.77 41.91 -5.47
N TYR A 292 3.55 42.23 -5.07
CA TYR A 292 2.76 43.30 -5.71
C TYR A 292 1.95 44.07 -4.68
N THR A 293 1.97 45.40 -4.77
CA THR A 293 1.14 46.28 -3.94
C THR A 293 0.00 46.84 -4.80
N PRO A 294 -1.26 46.38 -4.58
CA PRO A 294 -2.39 46.91 -5.31
C PRO A 294 -2.61 48.41 -5.08
N LYS A 295 -3.23 49.09 -6.04
CA LYS A 295 -3.48 50.54 -5.96
C LYS A 295 -4.54 50.90 -4.92
N CYS A 296 -5.54 50.04 -4.71
CA CYS A 296 -6.65 50.29 -3.78
C CYS A 296 -6.53 49.45 -2.50
N GLN A 297 -7.13 49.95 -1.41
CA GLN A 297 -7.12 49.26 -0.12
C GLN A 297 -7.84 47.91 -0.16
N ARG A 298 -8.91 47.79 -0.95
CA ARG A 298 -9.69 46.54 -1.07
C ARG A 298 -8.85 45.38 -1.59
N CYS A 299 -8.10 45.60 -2.66
CA CYS A 299 -7.21 44.60 -3.23
C CYS A 299 -5.97 44.36 -2.33
N ARG A 300 -5.46 45.40 -1.63
CA ARG A 300 -4.38 45.23 -0.64
C ARG A 300 -4.79 44.33 0.53
N ASN A 301 -6.06 44.36 0.92
CA ASN A 301 -6.60 43.52 2.00
C ASN A 301 -6.74 42.04 1.60
N HIS A 302 -6.40 41.65 0.35
CA HIS A 302 -6.35 40.24 -0.01
C HIS A 302 -5.03 39.64 0.45
N ASP A 303 -5.11 38.85 1.52
CA ASP A 303 -3.97 38.10 2.02
C ASP A 303 -3.78 36.80 1.22
N TRP A 304 -3.09 36.93 0.09
CA TRP A 304 -2.78 35.82 -0.81
C TRP A 304 -1.86 34.79 -0.20
N GLU A 305 -0.94 35.20 0.68
CA GLU A 305 -0.03 34.29 1.37
C GLU A 305 -0.80 33.39 2.33
N THR A 306 -1.71 33.95 3.13
CA THR A 306 -2.60 33.15 3.99
C THR A 306 -3.49 32.22 3.17
N ILE A 307 -3.97 32.63 1.99
CA ILE A 307 -4.74 31.76 1.10
C ILE A 307 -3.90 30.55 0.67
N VAL A 308 -2.65 30.78 0.24
CA VAL A 308 -1.74 29.70 -0.19
C VAL A 308 -1.35 28.80 0.99
N LEU A 309 -1.08 29.36 2.17
CA LEU A 309 -0.81 28.58 3.39
C LEU A 309 -2.01 27.70 3.77
N ARG A 310 -3.24 28.23 3.71
CA ARG A 310 -4.46 27.45 3.93
C ARG A 310 -4.63 26.35 2.88
N ALA A 311 -4.32 26.62 1.61
CA ALA A 311 -4.37 25.60 0.56
C ALA A 311 -3.41 24.44 0.82
N GLN A 312 -2.19 24.72 1.29
CA GLN A 312 -1.24 23.70 1.71
C GLN A 312 -1.80 22.89 2.90
N SER A 313 -2.26 23.57 3.94
CA SER A 313 -2.81 22.92 5.15
C SER A 313 -4.02 22.03 4.84
N ASN A 314 -4.99 22.56 4.11
CA ASN A 314 -6.21 21.84 3.74
C ASN A 314 -5.89 20.61 2.87
N THR A 315 -4.94 20.74 1.95
CA THR A 315 -4.55 19.62 1.07
C THR A 315 -3.82 18.53 1.85
N ASN A 316 -2.86 18.90 2.71
CA ASN A 316 -2.10 17.95 3.55
C ASN A 316 -2.96 17.21 4.58
N GLY A 317 -4.03 17.86 5.05
CA GLY A 317 -4.99 17.30 6.00
C GLY A 317 -6.19 16.59 5.38
N TYR A 318 -6.33 16.59 4.04
CA TYR A 318 -7.56 16.15 3.38
C TYR A 318 -7.81 14.64 3.52
N PHE A 319 -6.79 13.82 3.27
CA PHE A 319 -6.90 12.36 3.22
C PHE A 319 -5.87 11.69 4.13
N ASN A 320 -6.32 10.73 4.94
CA ASN A 320 -5.51 10.01 5.93
C ASN A 320 -5.09 8.60 5.48
N GLY A 321 -5.41 8.21 4.25
CA GLY A 321 -5.31 6.82 3.80
C GLY A 321 -6.67 6.13 3.80
N ILE A 322 -6.75 4.97 3.15
CA ILE A 322 -7.95 4.13 3.15
C ILE A 322 -8.06 3.45 4.53
N CYS A 323 -9.25 3.48 5.11
CA CYS A 323 -9.55 2.89 6.41
C CYS A 323 -10.20 1.51 6.24
N LEU A 324 -9.49 0.45 6.66
CA LEU A 324 -10.00 -0.93 6.59
C LEU A 324 -11.28 -1.12 7.42
N ASP A 325 -11.42 -0.42 8.55
CA ASP A 325 -12.61 -0.52 9.39
C ASP A 325 -13.83 0.12 8.73
N CYS A 326 -13.64 1.21 7.99
CA CYS A 326 -14.70 1.81 7.17
C CYS A 326 -15.07 0.90 5.98
N GLN A 327 -14.09 0.27 5.33
CA GLN A 327 -14.34 -0.70 4.28
C GLN A 327 -15.17 -1.88 4.79
N ASP A 328 -14.75 -2.47 5.91
CA ASP A 328 -15.43 -3.63 6.50
C ASP A 328 -16.86 -3.31 6.96
N ARG A 329 -17.04 -2.15 7.62
CA ARG A 329 -18.36 -1.72 8.14
C ARG A 329 -19.34 -1.29 7.06
N SER A 330 -18.85 -0.78 5.95
CA SER A 330 -19.71 -0.37 4.82
C SER A 330 -20.03 -1.52 3.88
N LYS A 331 -19.36 -2.67 3.96
CA LYS A 331 -19.76 -3.84 3.15
C LYS A 331 -21.18 -4.28 3.55
N PRO A 332 -22.08 -4.50 2.58
CA PRO A 332 -23.41 -5.05 2.88
C PRO A 332 -23.27 -6.40 3.58
N ARG A 333 -23.91 -6.57 4.74
CA ARG A 333 -23.92 -7.84 5.48
C ARG A 333 -25.37 -8.29 5.70
N GLY A 334 -25.79 -9.32 4.96
CA GLY A 334 -27.11 -9.95 5.12
C GLY A 334 -28.29 -8.97 5.05
N ASP A 335 -29.42 -9.38 5.64
CA ASP A 335 -30.66 -8.60 5.74
C ASP A 335 -30.59 -7.51 6.83
N SER A 336 -29.47 -6.76 6.91
CA SER A 336 -29.39 -5.67 7.88
C SER A 336 -30.43 -4.62 7.53
N ILE A 337 -31.39 -4.41 8.44
CA ILE A 337 -32.41 -3.36 8.33
C ILE A 337 -31.69 -2.04 8.07
N ASP A 338 -32.04 -1.36 6.98
CA ASP A 338 -31.31 -0.20 6.44
C ASP A 338 -30.97 0.88 7.48
N ASP A 339 -31.82 1.04 8.49
CA ASP A 339 -31.63 1.98 9.59
C ASP A 339 -30.44 1.64 10.50
N GLU A 340 -30.23 0.35 10.79
CA GLU A 340 -29.09 -0.11 11.60
C GLU A 340 -27.79 0.07 10.81
N TYR A 341 -27.82 -0.26 9.52
CA TYR A 341 -26.70 -0.08 8.59
C TYR A 341 -26.32 1.41 8.43
N GLU A 342 -27.29 2.30 8.30
CA GLU A 342 -27.09 3.75 8.25
C GLU A 342 -26.50 4.30 9.55
N LYS A 343 -27.10 3.93 10.69
CA LYS A 343 -26.61 4.33 12.02
C LYS A 343 -25.20 3.82 12.28
N HIS A 344 -24.85 2.64 11.78
CA HIS A 344 -23.49 2.11 11.94
C HIS A 344 -22.44 2.88 11.16
N ASN A 345 -22.83 3.48 10.05
CA ASN A 345 -21.96 4.16 9.12
C ASN A 345 -21.95 5.68 9.26
N SER A 346 -22.88 6.25 10.00
CA SER A 346 -22.99 7.68 10.28
C SER A 346 -21.91 8.21 11.22
N SER A 347 -21.64 9.51 11.15
CA SER A 347 -20.71 10.17 12.07
C SER A 347 -21.29 10.30 13.48
N GLU A 348 -20.47 10.14 14.51
CA GLU A 348 -20.85 10.36 15.90
C GLU A 348 -20.35 11.74 16.37
N GLY A 349 -21.27 12.67 16.63
CA GLY A 349 -20.90 14.05 17.01
C GLY A 349 -20.04 14.76 15.96
N GLY A 350 -20.23 14.45 14.67
CA GLY A 350 -19.44 14.96 13.55
C GLY A 350 -18.09 14.27 13.33
N ARG A 351 -17.76 13.25 14.15
CA ARG A 351 -16.53 12.46 14.01
C ARG A 351 -16.79 11.20 13.19
N TRP A 352 -15.91 10.95 12.22
CA TRP A 352 -16.02 9.85 11.26
C TRP A 352 -15.16 8.63 11.61
N ASP A 353 -14.33 8.75 12.65
CA ASP A 353 -13.30 7.78 13.03
C ASP A 353 -13.54 7.09 14.37
N THR A 354 -14.68 7.34 15.04
CA THR A 354 -14.92 6.88 16.43
C THR A 354 -14.87 5.37 16.60
N ARG A 355 -15.12 4.61 15.52
CA ARG A 355 -15.11 3.14 15.48
C ARG A 355 -13.99 2.59 14.59
N CYS A 356 -12.90 3.33 14.45
CA CYS A 356 -11.78 2.97 13.58
C CYS A 356 -10.47 2.93 14.36
N ARG A 357 -9.58 2.02 13.97
CA ARG A 357 -8.22 1.87 14.54
C ARG A 357 -7.28 3.02 14.15
N ILE A 358 -7.64 3.80 13.13
CA ILE A 358 -6.89 4.98 12.70
C ILE A 358 -7.77 6.23 12.84
N LYS A 359 -7.13 7.37 13.17
CA LYS A 359 -7.80 8.68 13.17
C LYS A 359 -7.93 9.21 11.75
N HIS A 360 -9.13 9.66 11.38
CA HIS A 360 -9.38 10.19 10.04
C HIS A 360 -10.62 11.08 9.94
N GLY A 361 -10.68 11.89 8.89
CA GLY A 361 -11.85 12.73 8.58
C GLY A 361 -12.88 12.05 7.68
N GLN A 362 -13.92 12.83 7.35
CA GLN A 362 -14.96 12.47 6.38
C GLN A 362 -14.42 12.02 5.02
N PRO A 363 -13.38 12.66 4.42
CA PRO A 363 -12.90 12.23 3.11
C PRO A 363 -12.38 10.80 3.10
N THR A 364 -11.62 10.39 4.13
CA THR A 364 -11.17 9.00 4.27
C THR A 364 -12.33 8.04 4.43
N TRP A 365 -13.34 8.35 5.24
CA TRP A 365 -14.55 7.52 5.36
C TRP A 365 -15.23 7.35 3.99
N TYR A 366 -15.46 8.46 3.29
CA TYR A 366 -16.14 8.48 1.99
C TYR A 366 -15.39 7.66 0.94
N ILE A 367 -14.07 7.82 0.88
CA ILE A 367 -13.20 7.10 -0.05
C ILE A 367 -13.14 5.61 0.28
N SER A 368 -13.23 5.25 1.56
CA SER A 368 -13.19 3.86 2.03
C SER A 368 -14.53 3.15 1.92
N TRP A 369 -15.56 3.80 1.37
CA TRP A 369 -16.91 3.24 1.27
C TRP A 369 -17.00 2.13 0.22
N LEU A 370 -17.43 0.94 0.65
CA LEU A 370 -17.71 -0.21 -0.22
C LEU A 370 -19.19 -0.62 -0.23
N GLY A 371 -20.04 0.20 0.39
CA GLY A 371 -21.48 -0.02 0.49
C GLY A 371 -22.29 0.53 -0.67
N ARG A 372 -23.61 0.58 -0.49
CA ARG A 372 -24.53 1.13 -1.49
C ARG A 372 -24.39 2.67 -1.60
N PRO A 373 -24.34 3.27 -2.81
CA PRO A 373 -24.15 4.72 -2.97
C PRO A 373 -25.28 5.59 -2.43
N ASP A 374 -26.52 5.15 -2.55
CA ASP A 374 -27.75 5.79 -2.03
C ASP A 374 -27.66 6.01 -0.52
N ILE A 375 -27.29 4.98 0.24
CA ILE A 375 -27.13 5.09 1.69
C ILE A 375 -25.99 6.05 2.05
N ARG A 376 -24.88 5.99 1.31
CA ARG A 376 -23.78 6.94 1.51
C ARG A 376 -24.25 8.37 1.34
N GLU A 377 -25.06 8.65 0.32
CA GLU A 377 -25.58 10.00 0.08
C GLU A 377 -26.56 10.44 1.16
N LYS A 378 -27.44 9.54 1.61
CA LYS A 378 -28.35 9.79 2.74
C LYS A 378 -27.58 10.18 4.01
N ILE A 379 -26.51 9.45 4.34
CA ILE A 379 -25.62 9.76 5.48
C ILE A 379 -24.95 11.13 5.34
N LEU A 380 -24.58 11.53 4.13
CA LEU A 380 -23.92 12.81 3.86
C LEU A 380 -24.90 14.00 3.84
N ARG A 381 -26.18 13.75 3.55
CA ARG A 381 -27.21 14.77 3.34
C ARG A 381 -28.54 14.34 3.98
N PRO A 382 -28.59 14.20 5.31
CA PRO A 382 -29.79 13.72 6.01
C PRO A 382 -31.03 14.60 5.75
N ASP A 383 -30.86 15.91 5.58
CA ASP A 383 -31.96 16.88 5.40
C ASP A 383 -32.35 17.14 3.93
N GLY A 384 -31.74 16.43 2.96
CA GLY A 384 -31.88 16.76 1.54
C GLY A 384 -31.79 15.60 0.55
N TYR A 385 -31.81 14.35 1.04
CA TYR A 385 -31.83 13.17 0.18
C TYR A 385 -33.20 13.05 -0.51
N ARG A 386 -33.22 13.17 -1.84
CA ARG A 386 -34.31 12.67 -2.69
C ARG A 386 -33.77 11.39 -3.34
N ALA A 387 -34.41 10.25 -3.07
CA ALA A 387 -34.12 9.06 -3.85
C ALA A 387 -34.28 9.40 -5.34
N PRO A 388 -33.41 8.90 -6.23
CA PRO A 388 -33.72 8.94 -7.65
C PRO A 388 -35.08 8.26 -7.81
N ASP A 389 -36.07 8.97 -8.35
CA ASP A 389 -37.32 8.34 -8.76
C ASP A 389 -36.93 7.24 -9.76
N ASP A 390 -37.34 6.00 -9.49
CA ASP A 390 -37.03 4.84 -10.33
C ASP A 390 -37.47 5.11 -11.78
N GLU A 391 -36.50 5.30 -12.70
CA GLU A 391 -36.73 5.36 -14.16
C GLU A 391 -36.85 3.96 -14.77
#